data_AF-A0A9Y2JRP7-F1
#
_entry.id   AF-A0A9Y2JRP7-F1
#
_cell.length_a   1.000
_cell.length_b   1.000
_cell.length_c   1.000
_cell.angle_alpha   90.00
_cell.angle_beta   90.00
_cell.angle_gamma   90.00
#
_symmetry.space_group_name_H-M   'P 1'
#
loop_
_entity.id
_entity.type
_entity.pdbx_description
1 polymer ?
#
loop_
_entity_poly.entity_id
_entity_poly.type
_entity_poly.pdbx_seq_one_letter_code
_entity_poly.pdbx_strand_id
1 'polypeptide(L)'
;MDLDDVVVRLCAEGMQAEAAGRSEDAHALFRQAWDAATDDYGACVAAHYLARHQTAPEDVLRWNQECLERADRVGDERVRGFYPSLHLNLARAHEELGDGDRAQEHYRQAAGRLEDAPAGPYRDGMRFTIAAALRTNGGGSTALTELLGKLCERKDFRALGVLLPPYLGDLGTADDRTALLTAVQMVRLGQSLPEEDAVLLTRAMGELTQAGRPAPA
;
A
#
# COMPACT_ATOMS: atom_id res chain seq x y z
N MET A 1 27.62 0.28 -25.71
CA MET A 1 27.30 0.79 -24.37
C MET A 1 25.83 0.49 -24.20
N ASP A 2 25.47 -0.37 -23.25
CA ASP A 2 24.09 -0.79 -23.08
C ASP A 2 23.30 0.43 -22.58
N LEU A 3 22.26 0.86 -23.29
CA LEU A 3 21.58 2.14 -23.01
C LEU A 3 20.73 2.04 -21.72
N ASP A 4 20.30 0.83 -21.38
CA ASP A 4 19.65 0.52 -20.09
C ASP A 4 20.59 0.82 -18.91
N ASP A 5 21.91 0.63 -19.09
CA ASP A 5 22.93 0.97 -18.09
C ASP A 5 23.01 2.49 -17.85
N VAL A 6 22.75 3.30 -18.88
CA VAL A 6 22.76 4.78 -18.75
C VAL A 6 21.57 5.26 -17.93
N VAL A 7 20.37 4.76 -18.20
CA VAL A 7 19.16 5.14 -17.45
C VAL A 7 19.29 4.73 -15.99
N VAL A 8 19.70 3.49 -15.72
CA VAL A 8 19.90 2.99 -14.35
C VAL A 8 20.95 3.80 -13.62
N ARG A 9 22.08 4.12 -14.26
CA ARG A 9 23.13 4.95 -13.66
C ARG A 9 22.64 6.36 -13.34
N LEU A 10 21.95 7.03 -14.27
CA LEU A 10 21.41 8.38 -14.04
C LEU A 10 20.38 8.38 -12.90
N CYS A 11 19.52 7.36 -12.84
CA CYS A 11 18.58 7.20 -11.73
C CYS A 11 19.30 6.93 -10.39
N ALA A 12 20.36 6.13 -10.39
CA ALA A 12 21.16 5.89 -9.20
C ALA A 12 21.85 7.16 -8.70
N GLU A 13 22.47 7.94 -9.60
CA GLU A 13 23.06 9.25 -9.29
C GLU A 13 22.00 10.23 -8.77
N GLY A 14 20.80 10.24 -9.37
CA GLY A 14 19.67 11.05 -8.93
C GLY A 14 19.21 10.71 -7.50
N MET A 15 19.10 9.42 -7.17
CA MET A 15 18.80 8.98 -5.80
C MET A 15 19.87 9.42 -4.79
N GLN A 16 21.15 9.40 -5.17
CA GLN A 16 22.23 9.90 -4.29
C GLN A 16 22.12 11.42 -4.08
N ALA A 17 21.75 12.17 -5.12
CA ALA A 17 21.50 13.60 -5.01
C ALA A 17 20.30 13.89 -4.10
N GLU A 18 19.21 13.14 -4.23
CA GLU A 18 18.02 13.22 -3.37
C GLU A 18 18.37 12.93 -1.91
N ALA A 19 19.11 11.85 -1.63
CA ALA A 19 19.56 11.50 -0.28
C ALA A 19 20.46 12.57 0.35
N ALA A 20 21.19 13.34 -0.48
CA ALA A 20 22.00 14.49 -0.06
C ALA A 20 21.20 15.81 0.04
N GLY A 21 19.88 15.79 -0.17
CA GLY A 21 19.03 16.98 -0.13
C GLY A 21 19.14 17.90 -1.37
N ARG A 22 19.76 17.43 -2.45
CA ARG A 22 19.96 18.19 -3.70
C ARG A 22 18.82 17.89 -4.68
N SER A 23 17.63 18.39 -4.37
CA SER A 23 16.40 18.08 -5.12
C SER A 23 16.45 18.49 -6.60
N GLU A 24 16.98 19.67 -6.91
CA GLU A 24 17.08 20.16 -8.30
C GLU A 24 18.05 19.31 -9.13
N ASP A 25 19.19 18.91 -8.55
CA ASP A 25 20.15 18.03 -9.21
C ASP A 25 19.53 16.65 -9.50
N ALA A 26 18.81 16.10 -8.52
CA ALA A 26 18.11 14.82 -8.66
C ALA A 26 17.08 14.89 -9.80
N HIS A 27 16.25 15.93 -9.83
CA HIS A 27 15.28 16.15 -10.89
C HIS A 27 15.93 16.27 -12.27
N ALA A 28 17.03 17.01 -12.39
CA ALA A 28 17.77 17.13 -13.63
C ALA A 28 18.33 15.77 -14.11
N LEU A 29 18.84 14.94 -13.20
CA LEU A 29 19.32 13.59 -13.51
C LEU A 29 18.20 12.66 -13.96
N PHE A 30 17.04 12.69 -13.29
CA PHE A 30 15.88 11.89 -13.70
C PHE A 30 15.31 12.34 -15.05
N ARG A 31 15.35 13.65 -15.35
CA ARG A 31 15.00 14.17 -16.68
C ARG A 31 15.93 13.63 -17.76
N GLN A 32 17.24 13.67 -17.51
CA GLN A 32 18.22 13.10 -18.45
C GLN A 32 18.01 11.59 -18.63
N ALA A 33 17.66 10.86 -17.56
CA ALA A 33 17.35 9.45 -17.64
C ALA A 33 16.13 9.18 -18.55
N TRP A 34 15.09 10.01 -18.44
CA TRP A 34 13.92 9.96 -19.31
C TRP A 34 14.27 10.23 -20.77
N ASP A 35 15.01 11.30 -21.04
CA ASP A 35 15.40 11.67 -22.41
C ASP A 35 16.35 10.65 -23.05
N ALA A 36 17.12 9.92 -22.25
CA ALA A 36 18.04 8.88 -22.69
C ALA A 36 17.40 7.49 -22.84
N ALA A 37 16.18 7.28 -22.32
CA ALA A 37 15.52 5.99 -22.36
C ALA A 37 15.18 5.60 -23.82
N THR A 38 15.58 4.40 -24.21
CA THR A 38 15.33 3.86 -25.56
C THR A 38 14.33 2.71 -25.59
N ASP A 39 13.93 2.21 -24.43
CA ASP A 39 12.94 1.15 -24.27
C ASP A 39 11.93 1.51 -23.18
N ASP A 40 10.84 0.73 -23.10
CA ASP A 40 9.79 0.98 -22.11
C ASP A 40 10.23 0.66 -20.67
N TYR A 41 11.25 -0.21 -20.46
CA TYR A 41 11.75 -0.51 -19.13
C TYR A 41 12.51 0.68 -18.53
N GLY A 42 13.48 1.23 -19.27
CA GLY A 42 14.19 2.44 -18.88
C GLY A 42 13.23 3.63 -18.71
N ALA A 43 12.28 3.80 -19.63
CA ALA A 43 11.26 4.85 -19.53
C ALA A 43 10.39 4.69 -18.28
N CYS A 44 9.97 3.46 -17.94
CA CYS A 44 9.25 3.14 -16.71
C CYS A 44 10.04 3.58 -15.47
N VAL A 45 11.32 3.18 -15.38
CA VAL A 45 12.18 3.52 -14.23
C VAL A 45 12.36 5.04 -14.11
N ALA A 46 12.63 5.74 -15.20
CA ALA A 46 12.80 7.20 -15.19
C ALA A 46 11.51 7.93 -14.81
N ALA A 47 10.36 7.51 -15.35
CA ALA A 47 9.05 8.08 -15.02
C ALA A 47 8.72 7.95 -13.52
N HIS A 48 9.06 6.81 -12.90
CA HIS A 48 8.88 6.61 -11.46
C HIS A 48 9.60 7.68 -10.63
N TYR A 49 10.87 7.96 -10.95
CA TYR A 49 11.64 8.96 -10.21
C TYR A 49 11.20 10.39 -10.52
N LEU A 50 10.83 10.68 -11.77
CA LEU A 50 10.27 11.98 -12.13
C LEU A 50 8.98 12.28 -11.37
N ALA A 51 8.09 11.30 -11.19
CA ALA A 51 6.84 11.48 -10.46
C ALA A 51 7.07 12.02 -9.02
N ARG A 52 8.15 11.60 -8.36
CA ARG A 52 8.49 11.98 -6.98
C ARG A 52 8.95 13.43 -6.82
N HIS A 53 9.37 14.05 -7.92
CA HIS A 53 9.90 15.42 -7.96
C HIS A 53 8.93 16.45 -8.54
N GLN A 54 7.69 16.06 -8.83
CA GLN A 54 6.67 17.00 -9.27
C GLN A 54 6.08 17.74 -8.07
N THR A 55 5.73 19.01 -8.27
CA THR A 55 5.11 19.87 -7.25
C THR A 55 3.60 19.98 -7.43
N ALA A 56 3.12 19.88 -8.67
CA ALA A 56 1.70 19.86 -8.97
C ALA A 56 1.14 18.43 -8.86
N PRO A 57 0.05 18.21 -8.10
CA PRO A 57 -0.56 16.88 -7.96
C PRO A 57 -0.97 16.25 -9.31
N GLU A 58 -1.37 17.07 -10.28
CA GLU A 58 -1.71 16.62 -11.63
C GLU A 58 -0.49 16.07 -12.39
N ASP A 59 0.68 16.67 -12.18
CA ASP A 59 1.93 16.17 -12.76
C ASP A 59 2.39 14.90 -12.06
N VAL A 60 2.22 14.79 -10.73
CA VAL A 60 2.47 13.55 -9.99
C VAL A 60 1.61 12.42 -10.56
N LEU A 61 0.31 12.66 -10.75
CA LEU A 61 -0.60 11.67 -11.33
C LEU A 61 -0.16 11.29 -12.75
N ARG A 62 0.09 12.27 -13.62
CA ARG A 62 0.49 12.06 -15.02
C ARG A 62 1.74 11.19 -15.13
N TRP A 63 2.77 11.47 -14.34
CA TRP A 63 4.01 10.69 -14.39
C TRP A 63 3.85 9.29 -13.80
N ASN A 64 3.01 9.10 -12.77
CA ASN A 64 2.68 7.76 -12.29
C ASN A 64 1.86 6.95 -13.30
N GLN A 65 0.96 7.59 -14.06
CA GLN A 65 0.22 6.96 -15.15
C GLN A 65 1.17 6.52 -16.27
N GLU A 66 2.06 7.42 -16.70
CA GLU A 66 3.09 7.10 -17.69
C GLU A 66 3.95 5.92 -17.22
N CYS A 67 4.37 5.91 -15.96
CA CYS A 67 5.15 4.81 -15.39
C CYS A 67 4.41 3.46 -15.48
N LEU A 68 3.13 3.41 -15.10
CA LEU A 68 2.31 2.20 -15.22
C LEU A 68 2.13 1.78 -16.68
N GLU A 69 1.83 2.70 -17.59
CA GLU A 69 1.68 2.40 -19.02
C GLU A 69 2.94 1.81 -19.63
N ARG A 70 4.12 2.31 -19.22
CA ARG A 70 5.42 1.76 -19.65
C ARG A 70 5.66 0.37 -19.07
N ALA A 71 5.36 0.16 -17.79
CA ALA A 71 5.42 -1.18 -17.19
C ALA A 71 4.52 -2.18 -17.94
N ASP A 72 3.28 -1.80 -18.25
CA ASP A 72 2.34 -2.65 -18.99
C ASP A 72 2.86 -3.01 -20.39
N ARG A 73 3.55 -2.08 -21.08
CA ARG A 73 4.18 -2.36 -22.40
C ARG A 73 5.36 -3.31 -22.31
N VAL A 74 6.14 -3.24 -21.22
CA VAL A 74 7.21 -4.22 -20.96
C VAL A 74 6.60 -5.60 -20.70
N GLY A 75 5.62 -5.68 -19.78
CA GLY A 75 4.77 -6.85 -19.58
C GLY A 75 5.46 -8.13 -19.10
N ASP A 76 6.77 -8.10 -18.81
CA ASP A 76 7.58 -9.25 -18.39
C ASP A 76 7.99 -9.20 -16.91
N GLU A 77 8.76 -10.20 -16.47
CA GLU A 77 9.19 -10.35 -15.07
C GLU A 77 10.03 -9.17 -14.55
N ARG A 78 10.65 -8.35 -15.42
CA ARG A 78 11.47 -7.19 -15.01
C ARG A 78 10.66 -6.13 -14.29
N VAL A 79 9.39 -5.96 -14.65
CA VAL A 79 8.50 -4.92 -14.11
C VAL A 79 7.47 -5.48 -13.13
N ARG A 80 7.37 -6.80 -13.04
CA ARG A 80 6.37 -7.47 -12.21
C ARG A 80 6.41 -7.02 -10.75
N GLY A 81 7.61 -6.93 -10.18
CA GLY A 81 7.80 -6.45 -8.81
C GLY A 81 7.47 -4.96 -8.57
N PHE A 82 7.23 -4.18 -9.63
CA PHE A 82 6.88 -2.76 -9.52
C PHE A 82 5.38 -2.54 -9.36
N TYR A 83 4.52 -3.40 -9.92
CA TYR A 83 3.06 -3.18 -9.94
C TYR A 83 2.44 -2.81 -8.58
N PRO A 84 2.82 -3.42 -7.44
CA PRO A 84 2.27 -3.02 -6.14
C PRO A 84 2.53 -1.55 -5.81
N SER A 85 3.76 -1.08 -6.04
CA SER A 85 4.15 0.30 -5.72
C SER A 85 3.64 1.30 -6.76
N LEU A 86 3.55 0.91 -8.04
CA LEU A 86 2.96 1.74 -9.09
C LEU A 86 1.48 2.03 -8.81
N HIS A 87 0.70 0.99 -8.51
CA HIS A 87 -0.70 1.17 -8.13
C HIS A 87 -0.86 1.93 -6.81
N LEU A 88 0.01 1.69 -5.82
CA LEU A 88 -0.01 2.45 -4.57
C LEU A 88 0.25 3.95 -4.79
N ASN A 89 1.18 4.31 -5.67
CA ASN A 89 1.45 5.71 -5.97
C ASN A 89 0.31 6.38 -6.74
N LEU A 90 -0.31 5.67 -7.70
CA LEU A 90 -1.51 6.15 -8.39
C LEU A 90 -2.67 6.35 -7.42
N ALA A 91 -2.87 5.43 -6.48
CA ALA A 91 -3.91 5.55 -5.48
C ALA A 91 -3.75 6.84 -4.67
N ARG A 92 -2.53 7.11 -4.18
CA ARG A 92 -2.21 8.32 -3.42
C ARG A 92 -2.36 9.60 -4.25
N ALA A 93 -1.92 9.58 -5.51
CA ALA A 93 -2.08 10.73 -6.41
C ALA A 93 -3.56 11.06 -6.67
N HIS A 94 -4.41 10.04 -6.81
CA HIS A 94 -5.86 10.22 -6.90
C HIS A 94 -6.48 10.74 -5.59
N GLU A 95 -6.04 10.26 -4.42
CA GLU A 95 -6.49 10.80 -3.12
C GLU A 95 -6.17 12.28 -2.97
N GLU A 96 -4.96 12.70 -3.35
CA GLU A 96 -4.51 14.09 -3.29
C GLU A 96 -5.35 15.01 -4.19
N LEU A 97 -5.82 14.48 -5.32
CA LEU A 97 -6.73 15.17 -6.24
C LEU A 97 -8.22 15.03 -5.84
N GLY A 98 -8.53 14.34 -4.74
CA GLY A 98 -9.90 14.14 -4.26
C GLY A 98 -10.73 13.09 -5.01
N ASP A 99 -10.11 12.30 -5.88
CA ASP A 99 -10.76 11.21 -6.61
C ASP A 99 -10.70 9.89 -5.82
N GLY A 100 -11.54 9.81 -4.79
CA GLY A 100 -11.59 8.66 -3.88
C GLY A 100 -11.94 7.34 -4.55
N ASP A 101 -12.77 7.36 -5.60
CA ASP A 101 -13.19 6.15 -6.31
C ASP A 101 -12.03 5.54 -7.10
N ARG A 102 -11.27 6.36 -7.84
CA ARG A 102 -10.06 5.91 -8.54
C ARG A 102 -8.96 5.48 -7.57
N ALA A 103 -8.79 6.22 -6.47
CA ALA A 103 -7.84 5.84 -5.44
C ALA A 103 -8.11 4.42 -4.92
N GLN A 104 -9.37 4.14 -4.59
CA GLN A 104 -9.79 2.84 -4.07
C GLN A 104 -9.60 1.71 -5.07
N GLU A 105 -9.86 1.95 -6.35
CA GLU A 105 -9.58 0.98 -7.40
C GLU A 105 -8.08 0.63 -7.45
N HIS A 106 -7.21 1.62 -7.41
CA HIS A 106 -5.77 1.37 -7.40
C HIS A 106 -5.27 0.72 -6.10
N TYR A 107 -5.85 1.01 -4.94
CA TYR A 107 -5.53 0.28 -3.71
C TYR A 107 -5.89 -1.22 -3.82
N ARG A 108 -7.02 -1.57 -4.46
CA ARG A 108 -7.38 -2.98 -4.72
C ARG A 108 -6.41 -3.64 -5.71
N GLN A 109 -6.01 -2.92 -6.76
CA GLN A 109 -5.01 -3.42 -7.71
C GLN A 109 -3.65 -3.64 -7.04
N ALA A 110 -3.21 -2.71 -6.19
CA ALA A 110 -2.00 -2.86 -5.39
C ALA A 110 -2.10 -4.08 -4.46
N ALA A 111 -3.22 -4.26 -3.76
CA ALA A 111 -3.46 -5.42 -2.89
C ALA A 111 -3.35 -6.75 -3.66
N GLY A 112 -3.97 -6.84 -4.84
CA GLY A 112 -3.94 -8.04 -5.68
C GLY A 112 -2.57 -8.38 -6.27
N ARG A 113 -1.64 -7.42 -6.27
CA ARG A 113 -0.27 -7.57 -6.79
C ARG A 113 0.77 -7.74 -5.69
N LEU A 114 0.43 -7.61 -4.41
CA LEU A 114 1.43 -7.58 -3.32
C LEU A 114 2.41 -8.77 -3.32
N GLU A 115 1.97 -9.95 -3.77
CA GLU A 115 2.83 -11.14 -3.88
C GLU A 115 3.95 -11.01 -4.92
N ASP A 116 3.82 -10.08 -5.88
CA ASP A 116 4.83 -9.80 -6.89
C ASP A 116 6.03 -9.03 -6.29
N ALA A 117 5.84 -8.35 -5.15
CA ALA A 117 6.93 -7.68 -4.43
C ALA A 117 7.73 -8.69 -3.57
N PRO A 118 9.06 -8.53 -3.46
CA PRO A 118 9.87 -9.35 -2.57
C PRO A 118 9.37 -9.31 -1.13
N ALA A 119 9.32 -10.47 -0.49
CA ALA A 119 8.96 -10.56 0.93
C ALA A 119 9.94 -9.76 1.79
N GLY A 120 9.42 -9.09 2.82
CA GLY A 120 10.22 -8.33 3.77
C GLY A 120 9.59 -6.98 4.13
N PRO A 121 10.30 -6.14 4.91
CA PRO A 121 9.75 -4.94 5.52
C PRO A 121 9.13 -3.94 4.53
N TYR A 122 9.67 -3.88 3.31
CA TYR A 122 9.15 -3.01 2.26
C TYR A 122 7.73 -3.43 1.85
N ARG A 123 7.54 -4.72 1.56
CA ARG A 123 6.24 -5.27 1.21
C ARG A 123 5.25 -5.23 2.38
N ASP A 124 5.72 -5.49 3.60
CA ASP A 124 4.89 -5.38 4.81
C ASP A 124 4.38 -3.95 5.02
N GLY A 125 5.25 -2.96 4.80
CA GLY A 125 4.89 -1.54 4.83
C GLY A 125 3.80 -1.19 3.81
N MET A 126 3.97 -1.61 2.56
CA MET A 126 2.94 -1.42 1.53
C MET A 126 1.61 -2.07 1.92
N ARG A 127 1.67 -3.31 2.44
CA ARG A 127 0.49 -4.03 2.90
C ARG A 127 -0.27 -3.25 3.97
N PHE A 128 0.42 -2.68 4.96
CA PHE A 128 -0.22 -1.86 6.00
C PHE A 128 -0.84 -0.58 5.44
N THR A 129 -0.16 0.11 4.51
CA THR A 129 -0.70 1.31 3.86
C THR A 129 -1.97 0.99 3.07
N ILE A 130 -1.93 -0.06 2.24
CA ILE A 130 -3.07 -0.47 1.42
C ILE A 130 -4.25 -0.90 2.30
N ALA A 131 -4.00 -1.75 3.30
CA ALA A 131 -5.02 -2.20 4.23
C ALA A 131 -5.69 -1.04 4.99
N ALA A 132 -4.90 -0.04 5.42
CA ALA A 132 -5.44 1.16 6.05
C ALA A 132 -6.38 1.93 5.13
N ALA A 133 -5.98 2.15 3.86
CA ALA A 133 -6.80 2.87 2.89
C ALA A 133 -8.07 2.11 2.48
N LEU A 134 -8.03 0.78 2.41
CA LEU A 134 -9.23 -0.02 2.11
C LEU A 134 -10.22 -0.04 3.29
N ARG A 135 -9.73 0.05 4.54
CA ARG A 135 -10.59 0.11 5.73
C ARG A 135 -11.38 1.42 5.84
N THR A 136 -10.81 2.56 5.45
CA THR A 136 -11.50 3.87 5.57
C THR A 136 -12.75 3.97 4.71
N ASN A 137 -12.88 3.14 3.67
CA ASN A 137 -14.04 3.11 2.78
C ASN A 137 -15.03 1.96 3.06
N GLY A 138 -15.17 1.58 4.33
CA GLY A 138 -16.21 0.62 4.78
C GLY A 138 -15.78 -0.85 4.83
N GLY A 139 -14.50 -1.16 4.60
CA GLY A 139 -13.98 -2.54 4.63
C GLY A 139 -13.63 -3.10 6.03
N GLY A 140 -13.74 -2.30 7.09
CA GLY A 140 -13.31 -2.64 8.45
C GLY A 140 -14.44 -2.81 9.47
N SER A 141 -14.14 -3.46 10.60
CA SER A 141 -15.05 -3.53 11.75
C SER A 141 -14.89 -2.28 12.64
N THR A 142 -15.96 -1.50 12.74
CA THR A 142 -16.02 -0.33 13.63
C THR A 142 -15.87 -0.71 15.10
N ALA A 143 -16.47 -1.83 15.51
CA ALA A 143 -16.36 -2.32 16.88
C ALA A 143 -14.92 -2.74 17.24
N LEU A 144 -14.21 -3.33 16.27
CA LEU A 144 -12.80 -3.67 16.46
C LEU A 144 -11.92 -2.43 16.59
N THR A 145 -12.15 -1.41 15.76
CA THR A 145 -11.42 -0.13 15.85
C THR A 145 -11.65 0.55 17.19
N GLU A 146 -12.89 0.58 17.70
CA GLU A 146 -13.22 1.13 19.01
C GLU A 146 -12.49 0.36 20.14
N LEU A 147 -12.54 -0.98 20.10
CA LEU A 147 -11.86 -1.81 21.09
C LEU A 147 -10.35 -1.55 21.09
N LEU A 148 -9.71 -1.48 19.92
CA LEU A 148 -8.28 -1.19 19.80
C LEU A 148 -7.94 0.17 20.44
N GLY A 149 -8.79 1.19 20.26
CA GLY A 149 -8.65 2.49 20.94
C GLY A 149 -8.62 2.34 22.47
N LYS A 150 -9.62 1.65 23.03
CA LYS A 150 -9.70 1.39 24.49
C LYS A 150 -8.50 0.59 25.01
N LEU A 151 -8.01 -0.39 24.24
CA LEU A 151 -6.84 -1.19 24.63
C LEU A 151 -5.55 -0.35 24.60
N CYS A 152 -5.41 0.55 23.62
CA CYS A 152 -4.30 1.51 23.55
C CYS A 152 -4.27 2.46 24.75
N GLU A 153 -5.41 3.05 25.13
CA GLU A 153 -5.51 3.94 26.29
C GLU A 153 -5.06 3.25 27.59
N ARG A 154 -5.41 1.97 27.74
CA ARG A 154 -5.05 1.15 28.90
C ARG A 154 -3.67 0.50 28.81
N LYS A 155 -2.99 0.62 27.67
CA LYS A 155 -1.69 -0.02 27.40
C LYS A 155 -1.75 -1.55 27.57
N ASP A 156 -2.84 -2.19 27.13
CA ASP A 156 -2.94 -3.65 27.13
C ASP A 156 -2.10 -4.25 25.98
N PHE A 157 -0.78 -4.23 26.17
CA PHE A 157 0.16 -4.69 25.15
C PHE A 157 -0.02 -6.17 24.78
N ARG A 158 -0.63 -6.97 25.65
CA ARG A 158 -0.87 -8.39 25.36
C ARG A 158 -2.01 -8.54 24.36
N ALA A 159 -3.15 -7.89 24.59
CA ALA A 159 -4.26 -7.91 23.64
C ALA A 159 -3.87 -7.21 22.32
N LEU A 160 -3.21 -6.06 22.42
CA LEU A 160 -2.72 -5.32 21.26
C LEU A 160 -1.72 -6.12 20.43
N GLY A 161 -0.78 -6.83 21.08
CA GLY A 161 0.20 -7.66 20.39
C GLY A 161 -0.42 -8.82 19.60
N VAL A 162 -1.60 -9.30 20.01
CA VAL A 162 -2.36 -10.34 19.29
C VAL A 162 -3.21 -9.75 18.17
N LEU A 163 -3.88 -8.61 18.42
CA LEU A 163 -4.86 -8.05 17.49
C LEU A 163 -4.24 -7.17 16.40
N LEU A 164 -3.20 -6.40 16.71
CA LEU A 164 -2.65 -5.41 15.77
C LEU A 164 -2.04 -6.04 14.52
N PRO A 165 -1.24 -7.11 14.56
CA PRO A 165 -0.65 -7.66 13.34
C PRO A 165 -1.68 -8.05 12.27
N PRO A 166 -2.71 -8.88 12.55
CA PRO A 166 -3.72 -9.20 11.55
C PRO A 166 -4.63 -8.00 11.24
N TYR A 167 -4.88 -7.09 12.19
CA TYR A 167 -5.70 -5.90 11.93
C TYR A 167 -5.02 -4.93 10.97
N LEU A 168 -3.74 -4.61 11.19
CA LEU A 168 -3.00 -3.64 10.38
C LEU A 168 -2.84 -4.12 8.95
N GLY A 169 -2.60 -5.42 8.76
CA GLY A 169 -2.42 -6.05 7.45
C GLY A 169 -3.69 -6.63 6.82
N ASP A 170 -4.88 -6.35 7.32
CA ASP A 170 -6.13 -6.88 6.79
C ASP A 170 -6.51 -6.24 5.45
N LEU A 171 -6.31 -6.97 4.34
CA LEU A 171 -6.72 -6.55 2.99
C LEU A 171 -8.16 -7.01 2.66
N GLY A 172 -8.82 -7.69 3.60
CA GLY A 172 -10.16 -8.24 3.42
C GLY A 172 -10.23 -9.57 2.68
N THR A 173 -9.09 -10.23 2.44
CA THR A 173 -9.07 -11.59 1.85
C THR A 173 -9.59 -12.63 2.83
N ALA A 174 -9.98 -13.82 2.35
CA ALA A 174 -10.48 -14.90 3.23
C ALA A 174 -9.44 -15.32 4.29
N ASP A 175 -8.16 -15.33 3.92
CA ASP A 175 -7.07 -15.67 4.83
C ASP A 175 -6.87 -14.57 5.90
N ASP A 176 -6.95 -13.30 5.51
CA ASP A 176 -6.89 -12.17 6.45
C ASP A 176 -8.06 -12.22 7.45
N ARG A 177 -9.26 -12.52 6.95
CA ARG A 177 -10.46 -12.67 7.79
C ARG A 177 -10.27 -13.82 8.79
N THR A 178 -9.72 -14.93 8.34
CA THR A 178 -9.43 -16.08 9.20
C THR A 178 -8.40 -15.72 10.27
N ALA A 179 -7.31 -15.06 9.90
CA ALA A 179 -6.27 -14.61 10.83
C ALA A 179 -6.83 -13.63 11.87
N LEU A 180 -7.63 -12.65 11.44
CA LEU A 180 -8.21 -11.64 12.31
C LEU A 180 -9.24 -12.24 13.29
N LEU A 181 -10.11 -13.13 12.81
CA LEU A 181 -11.07 -13.84 13.66
C LEU A 181 -10.36 -14.73 14.69
N THR A 182 -9.27 -15.38 14.30
CA THR A 182 -8.46 -16.21 15.19
C THR A 182 -7.85 -15.36 16.31
N ALA A 183 -7.29 -14.20 15.98
CA ALA A 183 -6.74 -13.28 16.97
C ALA A 183 -7.81 -12.76 17.95
N VAL A 184 -9.00 -12.41 17.44
CA VAL A 184 -10.16 -12.01 18.25
C VAL A 184 -10.58 -13.12 19.22
N GLN A 185 -10.62 -14.38 18.77
CA GLN A 185 -10.93 -15.52 19.62
C GLN A 185 -9.87 -15.78 20.68
N MET A 186 -8.57 -15.65 20.33
CA MET A 186 -7.47 -15.82 21.28
C MET A 186 -7.54 -14.81 22.43
N VAL A 187 -7.82 -13.54 22.14
CA VAL A 187 -7.98 -12.51 23.18
C VAL A 187 -9.18 -12.82 24.07
N ARG A 188 -10.31 -13.23 23.49
CA ARG A 188 -11.52 -13.59 24.24
C ARG A 188 -11.31 -14.76 25.20
N LEU A 189 -10.55 -15.78 24.80
CA LEU A 189 -10.28 -16.97 25.63
C LEU A 189 -9.18 -16.72 26.67
N GLY A 190 -8.22 -15.84 26.36
CA GLY A 190 -7.01 -15.64 27.15
C GLY A 190 -7.10 -14.59 28.25
N GLN A 191 -8.19 -13.82 28.34
CA GLN A 191 -8.32 -12.70 29.29
C GLN A 191 -9.73 -12.56 29.88
N SER A 192 -9.77 -12.12 31.15
CA SER A 192 -10.99 -11.56 31.76
C SER A 192 -11.10 -10.10 31.32
N LEU A 193 -11.69 -9.88 30.16
CA LEU A 193 -11.97 -8.53 29.68
C LEU A 193 -13.12 -7.89 30.45
N PRO A 194 -13.14 -6.55 30.61
CA PRO A 194 -14.34 -5.84 31.01
C PRO A 194 -15.53 -6.21 30.12
N GLU A 195 -16.73 -6.24 30.70
CA GLU A 195 -17.95 -6.67 30.00
C GLU A 195 -18.20 -5.85 28.72
N GLU A 196 -17.97 -4.54 28.76
CA GLU A 196 -18.08 -3.66 27.60
C GLU A 196 -17.16 -4.07 26.44
N ASP A 197 -15.95 -4.52 26.72
CA ASP A 197 -15.00 -4.97 25.71
C ASP A 197 -15.39 -6.34 25.13
N ALA A 198 -15.96 -7.22 25.96
CA ALA A 198 -16.50 -8.50 25.52
C ALA A 198 -17.69 -8.31 24.55
N VAL A 199 -18.52 -7.29 24.78
CA VAL A 199 -19.58 -6.88 23.86
C VAL A 199 -19.00 -6.38 22.54
N LEU A 200 -17.98 -5.51 22.58
CA LEU A 200 -17.31 -5.01 21.37
C LEU A 200 -16.66 -6.13 20.56
N LEU A 201 -15.98 -7.09 21.20
CA LEU A 201 -15.42 -8.27 20.53
C LEU A 201 -16.50 -9.11 19.86
N THR A 202 -17.62 -9.34 20.54
CA THR A 202 -18.73 -10.12 19.99
C THR A 202 -19.32 -9.43 18.76
N ARG A 203 -19.50 -8.11 18.82
CA ARG A 203 -19.95 -7.30 17.68
C ARG A 203 -18.93 -7.34 16.54
N ALA A 204 -17.64 -7.18 16.84
CA ALA A 204 -16.56 -7.24 15.85
C ALA A 204 -16.56 -8.59 15.11
N MET A 205 -16.71 -9.72 15.82
CA MET A 205 -16.85 -11.03 15.18
C MET A 205 -18.03 -11.08 14.20
N GLY A 206 -19.18 -10.49 14.60
CA GLY A 206 -20.37 -10.41 13.75
C GLY A 206 -20.12 -9.60 12.48
N GLU A 207 -19.55 -8.40 12.61
CA GLU A 207 -19.20 -7.51 11.49
C GLU A 207 -18.22 -8.19 10.53
N LEU A 208 -17.15 -8.79 11.06
CA LEU A 208 -16.13 -9.50 10.26
C LEU A 208 -16.67 -10.72 9.53
N THR A 209 -17.63 -11.44 10.13
CA THR A 209 -18.26 -12.61 9.50
C THR A 209 -19.24 -12.19 8.40
N GLN A 210 -19.94 -11.07 8.55
CA GLN A 210 -20.88 -10.56 7.55
C GLN A 210 -20.17 -9.95 6.35
N ALA A 211 -19.09 -9.20 6.56
CA ALA A 211 -18.29 -8.60 5.50
C ALA A 211 -17.64 -9.63 4.55
N GLY A 212 -17.47 -10.88 4.99
CA GLY A 212 -16.95 -11.99 4.18
C GLY A 212 -18.00 -12.76 3.37
N ARG A 213 -19.29 -12.42 3.47
CA ARG A 213 -20.33 -13.08 2.66
C ARG A 213 -20.43 -12.41 1.29
N PRO A 214 -20.44 -13.16 0.18
CA PRO A 214 -20.82 -12.57 -1.11
C PRO A 214 -22.22 -11.97 -1.01
N ALA A 215 -22.44 -10.82 -1.64
CA ALA A 215 -23.75 -10.17 -1.67
C ALA A 215 -24.82 -11.17 -2.18
N PRO A 216 -26.03 -11.18 -1.61
CA PRO A 216 -27.11 -12.01 -2.14
C PRO A 216 -27.39 -11.61 -3.59
N ALA A 217 -27.45 -12.62 -4.47
CA ALA A 217 -27.75 -12.48 -5.89
C ALA A 217 -29.16 -11.94 -6.17
#